data_AF-A0A8D9AZR9-F1
#
_entry.id   AF-A0A8D9AZR9-F1
#
_cell.length_a   1.000
_cell.length_b   1.000
_cell.length_c   1.000
_cell.angle_alpha   90.00
_cell.angle_beta   90.00
_cell.angle_gamma   90.00
#
_symmetry.space_group_name_H-M   'P 1'
#
loop_
_entity.id
_entity.type
_entity.pdbx_description
1 polymer ?
#
loop_
_entity_poly.entity_id
_entity_poly.type
_entity_poly.pdbx_seq_one_letter_code
_entity_poly.pdbx_strand_id
1 'polypeptide(L)'
;MESAEVTFLFQFGLIRDTVSAEICSLNLKSIKELACNFINTKLPDHGLTRLLDRLLLFRHDYNASNVLLIVNSVSDIVDETVLEIVLAAQLPPEDVHQVQIRPHTLTVHSYKAPTFCDFCGEMLFGLVRQGLKCEGCSLNFHKRCVVKIPNNCSSNYKHR
;
A
#
# COMPACT_ATOMS: atom_id res chain seq x y z
N MET A 1 -34.95 -20.99 0.52
CA MET A 1 -35.04 -19.64 -0.06
C MET A 1 -33.62 -19.31 -0.45
N GLU A 2 -33.31 -19.26 -1.74
CA GLU A 2 -31.94 -19.09 -2.25
C GLU A 2 -31.46 -17.69 -1.82
N SER A 3 -30.36 -17.61 -1.07
CA SER A 3 -29.74 -16.34 -0.69
C SER A 3 -29.31 -15.64 -1.97
N ALA A 4 -29.84 -14.46 -2.26
CA ALA A 4 -29.36 -13.69 -3.40
C ALA A 4 -27.95 -13.17 -3.07
N GLU A 5 -26.96 -13.57 -3.88
CA GLU A 5 -25.56 -13.16 -3.75
C GLU A 5 -25.21 -12.13 -4.83
N VAL A 6 -24.24 -11.28 -4.52
CA VAL A 6 -23.60 -10.36 -5.48
C VAL A 6 -22.12 -10.68 -5.55
N THR A 7 -21.56 -10.69 -6.76
CA THR A 7 -20.16 -11.00 -7.01
C THR A 7 -19.43 -9.80 -7.63
N PHE A 8 -18.43 -9.29 -6.93
CA PHE A 8 -17.69 -8.08 -7.33
C PHE A 8 -16.19 -8.30 -7.16
N LEU A 9 -15.37 -7.33 -7.57
CA LEU A 9 -13.91 -7.43 -7.50
C LEU A 9 -13.34 -6.37 -6.58
N PHE A 10 -12.50 -6.78 -5.62
CA PHE A 10 -11.64 -5.84 -4.91
C PHE A 10 -10.34 -5.62 -5.66
N GLN A 11 -9.89 -4.38 -5.70
CA GLN A 11 -8.59 -3.99 -6.23
C GLN A 11 -7.84 -3.17 -5.18
N PHE A 12 -6.57 -3.50 -4.93
CA PHE A 12 -5.66 -2.73 -4.09
C PHE A 12 -4.30 -2.65 -4.78
N GLY A 13 -4.00 -1.49 -5.37
CA GLY A 13 -2.82 -1.33 -6.22
C GLY A 13 -2.89 -2.26 -7.44
N LEU A 14 -1.97 -3.22 -7.55
CA LEU A 14 -1.95 -4.20 -8.64
C LEU A 14 -2.62 -5.54 -8.26
N ILE A 15 -3.06 -5.69 -7.01
CA ILE A 15 -3.67 -6.93 -6.53
C ILE A 15 -5.17 -6.83 -6.74
N ARG A 16 -5.76 -7.88 -7.32
CA ARG A 16 -7.19 -7.97 -7.57
C ARG A 16 -7.70 -9.37 -7.26
N ASP A 17 -8.89 -9.48 -6.67
CA ASP A 17 -9.56 -10.76 -6.48
C ASP A 17 -11.08 -10.60 -6.44
N THR A 18 -11.79 -11.69 -6.74
CA THR A 18 -13.24 -11.75 -6.76
C THR A 18 -13.78 -12.07 -5.36
N VAL A 19 -14.88 -11.42 -4.99
CA VAL A 19 -15.58 -11.63 -3.73
C VAL A 19 -17.06 -11.78 -4.01
N SER A 20 -17.66 -12.82 -3.43
CA SER A 20 -19.11 -13.05 -3.42
C SER A 20 -19.65 -12.83 -2.02
N ALA A 21 -20.78 -12.14 -1.91
CA ALA A 21 -21.41 -11.85 -0.62
C ALA A 21 -22.94 -11.86 -0.71
N GLU A 22 -23.60 -12.28 0.35
CA GLU A 22 -25.06 -12.28 0.44
C GLU A 22 -25.59 -10.84 0.50
N ILE A 23 -26.49 -10.49 -0.43
CA ILE A 23 -27.06 -9.14 -0.56
C ILE A 23 -27.76 -8.71 0.74
N CYS A 24 -28.46 -9.63 1.42
CA CYS A 24 -29.17 -9.36 2.67
C CYS A 24 -28.24 -8.94 3.82
N SER A 25 -26.97 -9.34 3.77
CA SER A 25 -25.95 -9.03 4.79
C SER A 25 -25.09 -7.82 4.42
N LEU A 26 -25.26 -7.30 3.20
CA LEU A 26 -24.39 -6.26 2.64
C LEU A 26 -24.74 -4.88 3.21
N ASN A 27 -23.76 -4.24 3.83
CA ASN A 27 -23.80 -2.85 4.23
C ASN A 27 -22.38 -2.27 4.11
N LEU A 28 -22.23 -0.94 4.14
CA LEU A 28 -20.92 -0.31 3.96
C LEU A 28 -19.87 -0.80 4.96
N LYS A 29 -20.27 -1.13 6.19
CA LYS A 29 -19.36 -1.67 7.21
C LYS A 29 -18.90 -3.08 6.84
N SER A 30 -19.82 -3.98 6.48
CA SER A 30 -19.46 -5.35 6.10
C SER A 30 -18.57 -5.39 4.86
N ILE A 31 -18.78 -4.50 3.88
CA ILE A 31 -17.90 -4.40 2.70
C ILE A 31 -16.49 -3.92 3.10
N LYS A 32 -16.38 -2.95 4.02
CA LYS A 32 -15.07 -2.54 4.56
C LYS A 32 -14.39 -3.67 5.34
N GLU A 33 -15.14 -4.47 6.09
CA GLU A 33 -14.62 -5.66 6.78
C GLU A 33 -14.13 -6.72 5.78
N LEU A 34 -14.87 -6.95 4.69
CA LEU A 34 -14.42 -7.82 3.59
C LEU A 34 -13.15 -7.27 2.92
N ALA A 35 -13.04 -5.96 2.71
CA ALA A 35 -11.84 -5.33 2.16
C ALA A 35 -10.63 -5.46 3.12
N CYS A 36 -10.84 -5.31 4.43
CA CYS A 36 -9.80 -5.59 5.44
C CYS A 36 -9.31 -7.04 5.34
N ASN A 37 -10.24 -8.00 5.28
CA ASN A 37 -9.90 -9.42 5.17
C ASN A 37 -9.12 -9.70 3.87
N PHE A 38 -9.56 -9.13 2.75
CA PHE A 38 -8.84 -9.22 1.48
C PHE A 38 -7.39 -8.72 1.60
N ILE A 39 -7.15 -7.55 2.20
CA ILE A 39 -5.80 -7.01 2.41
C ILE A 39 -4.97 -7.95 3.31
N ASN A 40 -5.53 -8.34 4.47
CA ASN A 40 -4.84 -9.20 5.43
C ASN A 40 -4.44 -10.55 4.80
N THR A 41 -5.28 -11.10 3.91
CA THR A 41 -5.01 -12.37 3.23
C THR A 41 -4.01 -12.22 2.09
N LYS A 42 -4.10 -11.17 1.27
CA LYS A 42 -3.25 -11.01 0.08
C LYS A 42 -1.90 -10.36 0.36
N LEU A 43 -1.79 -9.62 1.46
CA LEU A 43 -0.59 -8.89 1.86
C LEU A 43 -0.25 -9.18 3.33
N PRO A 44 0.14 -10.41 3.70
CA PRO A 44 0.57 -10.69 5.07
C PRO A 44 1.72 -9.74 5.46
N ASP A 45 1.76 -9.33 6.73
CA ASP A 45 2.78 -8.42 7.28
C ASP A 45 2.83 -7.02 6.64
N HIS A 46 1.72 -6.54 6.06
CA HIS A 46 1.61 -5.22 5.45
C HIS A 46 1.89 -4.03 6.42
N GLY A 47 1.90 -4.25 7.74
CA GLY A 47 2.20 -3.21 8.74
C GLY A 47 1.16 -2.08 8.82
N LEU A 48 -0.06 -2.32 8.32
CA LEU A 48 -1.13 -1.34 8.25
C LEU A 48 -2.03 -1.52 9.47
N THR A 49 -2.11 -0.51 10.31
CA THR A 49 -3.00 -0.48 11.46
C THR A 49 -4.30 0.25 11.12
N ARG A 50 -5.38 -0.11 11.83
CA ARG A 50 -6.69 0.55 11.75
C ARG A 50 -7.25 0.64 10.32
N LEU A 51 -7.11 -0.45 9.57
CA LEU A 51 -7.57 -0.55 8.18
C LEU A 51 -9.02 -0.08 8.04
N LEU A 52 -9.92 -0.59 8.89
CA LEU A 52 -11.36 -0.28 8.81
C LEU A 52 -11.66 1.22 8.83
N ASP A 53 -10.94 1.99 9.66
CA ASP A 53 -11.11 3.43 9.80
C ASP A 53 -10.56 4.21 8.60
N ARG A 54 -9.51 3.66 7.96
CA ARG A 54 -8.72 4.34 6.92
C ARG A 54 -9.13 3.97 5.50
N LEU A 55 -9.92 2.91 5.34
CA LEU A 55 -10.37 2.43 4.05
C LEU A 55 -11.43 3.36 3.45
N LEU A 56 -11.14 3.79 2.24
CA LEU A 56 -12.08 4.39 1.30
C LEU A 56 -12.29 3.39 0.16
N LEU A 57 -13.53 3.29 -0.31
CA LEU A 57 -13.91 2.40 -1.40
C LEU A 57 -14.43 3.25 -2.55
N PHE A 58 -13.89 3.00 -3.74
CA PHE A 58 -14.31 3.66 -4.96
C PHE A 58 -14.74 2.62 -5.99
N ARG A 59 -15.89 2.83 -6.63
CA ARG A 59 -16.27 2.06 -7.80
C ARG A 59 -15.65 2.64 -9.06
N HIS A 60 -15.33 1.78 -10.01
CA HIS A 60 -14.91 2.21 -11.34
C HIS A 60 -16.13 2.51 -12.21
N ASP A 61 -16.15 3.68 -12.83
CA ASP A 61 -17.14 4.07 -13.83
C ASP A 61 -16.44 4.67 -15.05
N TYR A 62 -16.22 3.84 -16.07
CA TYR A 62 -15.50 4.25 -17.28
C TYR A 62 -16.32 5.16 -18.21
N ASN A 63 -17.60 5.39 -17.90
CA ASN A 63 -18.46 6.31 -18.64
C ASN A 63 -18.52 7.70 -17.99
N ALA A 64 -18.11 7.80 -16.72
CA ALA A 64 -18.01 9.07 -16.01
C ALA A 64 -16.70 9.79 -16.37
N SER A 65 -16.71 11.12 -16.25
CA SER A 65 -15.50 11.93 -16.39
C SER A 65 -14.45 11.61 -15.33
N ASN A 66 -14.90 11.26 -14.13
CA ASN A 66 -14.08 10.75 -13.03
C ASN A 66 -14.28 9.24 -12.94
N VAL A 67 -13.26 8.47 -13.31
CA VAL A 67 -13.34 7.00 -13.33
C VAL A 67 -13.54 6.42 -11.93
N LEU A 68 -12.96 7.04 -10.89
CA LEU A 68 -13.11 6.59 -9.51
C LEU A 68 -14.21 7.40 -8.81
N LEU A 69 -15.31 6.72 -8.48
CA LEU A 69 -16.44 7.31 -7.77
C LEU A 69 -16.57 6.69 -6.38
N ILE A 70 -16.64 7.52 -5.35
CA ILE A 70 -16.76 7.02 -3.97
C ILE A 70 -18.06 6.22 -3.80
N VAL A 71 -17.97 5.08 -3.12
CA VAL A 71 -19.13 4.24 -2.79
C VAL A 71 -19.82 4.83 -1.56
N ASN A 72 -21.01 5.39 -1.77
CA ASN A 72 -21.83 5.96 -0.70
C ASN A 72 -22.99 5.05 -0.30
N SER A 73 -23.32 4.06 -1.14
CA SER A 73 -24.41 3.12 -0.89
C SER A 73 -24.04 1.73 -1.40
N VAL A 74 -24.59 0.69 -0.77
CA VAL A 74 -24.46 -0.69 -1.25
C VAL A 74 -25.19 -0.94 -2.56
N SER A 75 -26.16 -0.10 -2.91
CA SER A 75 -26.82 -0.14 -4.22
C SER A 75 -25.87 0.17 -5.38
N ASP A 76 -24.72 0.79 -5.10
CA ASP A 76 -23.70 1.09 -6.11
C ASP A 76 -22.83 -0.13 -6.44
N ILE A 77 -23.04 -1.25 -5.73
CA ILE A 77 -22.31 -2.50 -5.87
C ILE A 77 -23.23 -3.52 -6.51
N VAL A 78 -22.96 -3.78 -7.77
CA VAL A 78 -23.63 -4.80 -8.59
C VAL A 78 -22.61 -5.83 -9.06
N ASP A 79 -23.06 -6.88 -9.74
CA ASP A 79 -22.14 -7.88 -10.28
C ASP A 79 -21.07 -7.25 -11.17
N GLU A 80 -19.85 -7.78 -11.07
CA GLU A 80 -18.65 -7.32 -11.77
C GLU A 80 -18.17 -5.90 -11.42
N THR A 81 -18.77 -5.25 -10.41
CA THR A 81 -18.29 -3.95 -9.92
C THR A 81 -16.85 -4.05 -9.45
N VAL A 82 -16.00 -3.13 -9.88
CA VAL A 82 -14.63 -3.02 -9.39
C VAL A 82 -14.58 -2.01 -8.26
N LEU A 83 -14.25 -2.50 -7.06
CA LEU A 83 -14.07 -1.71 -5.86
C LEU A 83 -12.57 -1.49 -5.62
N GLU A 84 -12.10 -0.30 -5.99
CA GLU A 84 -10.76 0.19 -5.66
C GLU A 84 -10.71 0.53 -4.17
N ILE A 85 -9.80 -0.16 -3.49
CA ILE A 85 -9.48 0.05 -2.10
C ILE A 85 -8.39 1.11 -1.99
N VAL A 86 -8.71 2.23 -1.37
CA VAL A 86 -7.77 3.33 -1.14
C VAL A 86 -7.60 3.56 0.35
N LEU A 87 -6.36 3.71 0.80
CA LEU A 87 -6.06 4.07 2.19
C LEU A 87 -5.95 5.58 2.33
N ALA A 88 -6.82 6.16 3.15
CA ALA A 88 -6.68 7.55 3.55
C ALA A 88 -5.37 7.77 4.32
N ALA A 89 -4.61 8.77 3.90
CA ALA A 89 -3.39 9.20 4.57
C ALA A 89 -3.66 9.98 5.87
N GLN A 90 -4.88 10.50 6.04
CA GLN A 90 -5.28 11.33 7.17
C GLN A 90 -5.75 10.44 8.34
N LEU A 91 -4.87 10.24 9.32
CA LEU A 91 -5.25 9.69 10.63
C LEU A 91 -6.00 10.78 11.42
N PRO A 92 -6.92 10.40 12.33
CA PRO A 92 -7.46 11.33 13.33
C PRO A 92 -6.31 12.06 14.06
N PRO A 93 -6.50 13.33 14.46
CA PRO A 93 -5.45 14.17 15.07
C PRO A 93 -4.76 13.54 16.29
N GLU A 94 -5.45 12.63 16.98
CA GLU A 94 -4.98 11.94 18.18
C GLU A 94 -3.82 10.94 17.92
N ASP A 95 -3.64 10.46 16.68
CA ASP A 95 -2.73 9.33 16.36
C ASP A 95 -1.62 9.65 15.35
N VAL A 96 -1.34 10.94 15.10
CA VAL A 96 -0.35 11.43 14.11
C VAL A 96 1.10 10.94 14.37
N HIS A 97 1.37 10.26 15.48
CA HIS A 97 2.73 9.89 15.87
C HIS A 97 3.30 8.59 15.26
N GLN A 98 2.54 7.75 14.53
CA GLN A 98 3.06 6.39 14.21
C GLN A 98 3.10 5.93 12.75
N VAL A 99 2.62 6.67 11.76
CA VAL A 99 2.85 6.29 10.35
C VAL A 99 3.31 7.49 9.53
N GLN A 100 4.53 7.95 9.80
CA GLN A 100 5.21 8.89 8.92
C GLN A 100 5.76 8.12 7.73
N ILE A 101 5.00 8.06 6.63
CA ILE A 101 5.52 7.61 5.33
C ILE A 101 6.60 8.62 4.94
N ARG A 102 7.86 8.22 5.11
CA ARG A 102 9.02 9.06 4.81
C ARG A 102 9.81 8.37 3.71
N PRO A 103 9.69 8.81 2.45
CA PRO A 103 10.52 8.26 1.39
C PRO A 103 12.00 8.56 1.66
N HIS A 104 12.88 7.70 1.17
CA HIS A 104 14.32 7.92 1.24
C HIS A 104 14.74 9.02 0.26
N THR A 105 15.36 10.09 0.76
CA THR A 105 16.05 11.07 -0.08
C THR A 105 17.41 10.50 -0.48
N LEU A 106 17.55 10.06 -1.73
CA LEU A 106 18.71 9.30 -2.21
C LEU A 106 19.62 10.14 -3.11
N THR A 107 20.92 10.13 -2.84
CA THR A 107 21.94 10.79 -3.67
C THR A 107 23.01 9.82 -4.13
N VAL A 108 23.56 10.04 -5.33
CA VAL A 108 24.63 9.20 -5.88
C VAL A 108 25.91 9.40 -5.06
N HIS A 109 26.47 8.30 -4.56
CA HIS A 109 27.64 8.34 -3.68
C HIS A 109 28.77 7.44 -4.19
N SER A 110 30.01 7.89 -3.96
CA SER A 110 31.22 7.11 -4.24
C SER A 110 31.84 6.67 -2.93
N TYR A 111 31.91 5.35 -2.72
CA TYR A 111 32.37 4.75 -1.48
C TYR A 111 33.88 4.53 -1.52
N LYS A 112 34.55 4.82 -0.39
CA LYS A 112 36.01 4.64 -0.23
C LYS A 112 36.41 3.26 0.29
N ALA A 113 35.46 2.46 0.75
CA ALA A 113 35.65 1.12 1.27
C ALA A 113 34.55 0.19 0.74
N PRO A 114 34.76 -1.14 0.71
CA PRO A 114 33.72 -2.10 0.34
C PRO A 114 32.45 -1.86 1.15
N THR A 115 31.37 -1.52 0.45
CA THR A 115 30.07 -1.17 1.06
C THR A 115 29.01 -2.07 0.44
N PHE A 116 28.02 -2.47 1.23
CA PHE A 116 26.96 -3.39 0.83
C PHE A 116 25.63 -2.66 0.74
N CYS A 117 24.74 -3.17 -0.10
CA CYS A 117 23.38 -2.66 -0.24
C CYS A 117 22.57 -3.12 0.98
N ASP A 118 22.00 -2.17 1.71
CA ASP A 118 21.18 -2.44 2.91
C ASP A 118 19.82 -3.10 2.58
N PHE A 119 19.47 -3.21 1.30
CA PHE A 119 18.27 -3.92 0.85
C PHE A 119 18.55 -5.38 0.44
N CYS A 120 19.55 -5.64 -0.40
CA CYS A 120 19.80 -6.98 -0.95
C CYS A 120 21.02 -7.69 -0.35
N GLY A 121 21.80 -7.01 0.52
CA GLY A 121 22.99 -7.57 1.16
C GLY A 121 24.21 -7.73 0.25
N GLU A 122 24.10 -7.47 -1.05
CA GLU A 122 25.20 -7.62 -2.00
C GLU A 122 26.08 -6.37 -2.08
N MET A 123 27.34 -6.54 -2.47
CA MET A 123 28.32 -5.46 -2.55
C MET A 123 27.96 -4.42 -3.63
N LEU A 124 28.19 -3.14 -3.32
CA LEU A 124 28.13 -2.03 -4.27
C LEU A 124 29.42 -2.03 -5.12
N PHE A 125 29.39 -2.72 -6.26
CA PHE A 125 30.56 -2.85 -7.14
C PHE A 125 30.82 -1.59 -7.98
N GLY A 126 32.11 -1.32 -8.24
CA GLY A 126 32.58 -0.27 -9.17
C GLY A 126 33.66 0.64 -8.57
N LEU A 127 34.30 1.44 -9.42
CA LEU A 127 35.37 2.36 -9.02
C LEU A 127 34.85 3.67 -8.41
N VAL A 128 33.73 4.19 -8.95
CA VAL A 128 33.06 5.41 -8.49
C VAL A 128 31.55 5.28 -8.66
N ARG A 129 30.78 6.08 -7.91
CA ARG A 129 29.31 6.15 -8.01
C ARG A 129 28.63 4.77 -7.93
N GLN A 130 29.16 3.90 -7.05
CA GLN A 130 28.76 2.49 -6.95
C GLN A 130 27.30 2.32 -6.52
N GLY A 131 26.75 3.29 -5.79
CA GLY A 131 25.39 3.23 -5.30
C GLY A 131 24.82 4.58 -4.92
N LEU A 132 23.70 4.52 -4.22
CA LEU A 132 22.95 5.64 -3.69
C LEU A 132 23.06 5.61 -2.17
N LYS A 133 23.13 6.78 -1.53
CA LYS A 133 23.09 6.93 -0.08
C LYS A 133 21.88 7.77 0.30
N CYS A 134 21.16 7.37 1.33
CA CYS A 134 20.06 8.17 1.86
C CYS A 134 20.57 9.28 2.76
N GLU A 135 20.15 10.53 2.51
CA GLU A 135 20.50 11.67 3.37
C GLU A 135 19.82 11.61 4.74
N GLY A 136 18.66 10.96 4.83
CA GLY A 136 17.90 10.84 6.08
C GLY A 136 18.42 9.75 7.02
N CYS A 137 18.53 8.51 6.52
CA CYS A 137 18.90 7.35 7.34
C CYS A 137 20.33 6.85 7.12
N SER A 138 21.09 7.45 6.19
CA SER A 138 22.47 7.03 5.83
C SER A 138 22.64 5.62 5.27
N LEU A 139 21.55 4.89 5.00
CA LEU A 139 21.59 3.58 4.34
C LEU A 139 21.99 3.70 2.85
N ASN A 140 22.53 2.62 2.32
CA ASN A 140 23.20 2.51 1.05
C ASN A 140 22.46 1.50 0.15
N PHE A 141 22.19 1.87 -1.10
CA PHE A 141 21.38 1.05 -2.00
C PHE A 141 21.96 1.00 -3.42
N HIS A 142 21.76 -0.12 -4.13
CA HIS A 142 21.96 -0.12 -5.59
C HIS A 142 20.87 0.68 -6.28
N LYS A 143 21.20 1.22 -7.47
CA LYS A 143 20.20 1.85 -8.35
C LYS A 143 19.03 0.93 -8.69
N ARG A 144 19.26 -0.38 -8.82
CA ARG A 144 18.19 -1.37 -9.09
C ARG A 144 17.33 -1.70 -7.87
N CYS A 145 17.83 -1.43 -6.66
CA CYS A 145 17.15 -1.79 -5.42
C CYS A 145 16.15 -0.73 -4.98
N VAL A 146 16.35 0.55 -5.35
CA VAL A 146 15.52 1.67 -4.89
C VAL A 146 14.05 1.58 -5.32
N VAL A 147 13.74 0.84 -6.38
CA VAL A 147 12.35 0.64 -6.80
C VAL A 147 11.62 -0.38 -5.93
N LYS A 148 12.36 -1.13 -5.09
CA LYS A 148 11.84 -2.21 -4.23
C LYS A 148 11.89 -1.85 -2.74
N ILE A 149 12.52 -0.73 -2.36
CA ILE A 149 12.64 -0.35 -0.95
C ILE A 149 11.33 0.27 -0.44
N PRO A 150 10.91 -0.02 0.80
CA PRO A 150 9.75 0.61 1.42
C PRO A 150 10.00 2.11 1.73
N ASN A 151 8.93 2.91 1.76
CA ASN A 151 8.99 4.35 2.07
C ASN A 151 8.95 4.63 3.58
N ASN A 152 9.86 4.00 4.33
CA ASN A 152 9.92 4.03 5.80
C ASN A 152 11.25 4.59 6.34
N CYS A 153 11.82 5.59 5.67
CA CYS A 153 13.08 6.23 6.06
C CYS A 153 13.00 6.77 7.48
N SER A 154 13.79 6.21 8.40
CA SER A 154 13.91 6.69 9.78
C SER A 154 15.35 7.06 10.10
N SER A 155 15.55 8.19 10.78
CA SER A 155 16.87 8.72 11.16
C SER A 155 17.56 7.92 12.28
N ASN A 156 16.95 6.82 12.74
CA ASN A 156 17.45 6.01 13.85
C ASN A 156 18.33 4.82 13.43
N TYR A 157 18.57 4.61 12.14
CA TYR A 157 19.54 3.61 11.69
C TYR A 157 20.98 4.13 11.86
N LYS A 158 21.52 3.99 13.07
CA LYS A 158 22.97 4.08 13.31
C LYS A 158 23.54 2.68 13.14
N HIS A 159 24.41 2.51 12.13
CA HIS A 159 25.28 1.33 12.02
C HIS A 159 26.01 1.12 13.35
N ARG A 160 25.83 -0.07 13.93
CA ARG A 160 26.68 -0.62 14.99
C ARG A 160 27.78 -1.45 14.34
#